data_AF-A0AAP2BQU4-F1
#
_entry.id   AF-A0AAP2BQU4-F1
#
_cell.length_a   1.000
_cell.length_b   1.000
_cell.length_c   1.000
_cell.angle_alpha   90.00
_cell.angle_beta   90.00
_cell.angle_gamma   90.00
#
_symmetry.space_group_name_H-M   'P 1'
#
loop_
_entity.id
_entity.type
_entity.pdbx_description
1 polymer ?
#
loop_
_entity_poly.entity_id
_entity_poly.type
_entity_poly.pdbx_seq_one_letter_code
_entity_poly.pdbx_strand_id
1 'polypeptide(L)'
;IDTAGRPFWRQTHSWFTANRPAQTSLRQLLWYLRGRQRPIWIPGQTLDFSPTGAVNGNVLTVSDAGFTELGIRPGRRDICILLADGTRYYRRITAASLVAGAERLVLDGDAISAGQHQIVSISLMTLARQDADSVSWEHVTDADGVARVATTFTGVRDELE
;
A
#
# COMPACT_ATOMS: atom_id res chain seq x y z
N ILE A 1 -17.95 1.03 -13.05
CA ILE A 1 -17.94 -0.44 -12.86
C ILE A 1 -17.07 -1.05 -13.95
N ASP A 2 -16.34 -2.12 -13.64
CA ASP A 2 -15.62 -2.97 -14.60
C ASP A 2 -16.63 -3.63 -15.58
N THR A 3 -16.17 -4.07 -16.74
CA THR A 3 -16.82 -5.02 -17.64
C THR A 3 -17.42 -6.24 -16.90
N ALA A 4 -16.81 -6.67 -15.79
CA ALA A 4 -17.31 -7.73 -14.90
C ALA A 4 -18.33 -7.23 -13.83
N GLY A 5 -18.81 -5.99 -13.92
CA GLY A 5 -19.79 -5.40 -13.00
C GLY A 5 -19.26 -5.00 -11.62
N ARG A 6 -17.95 -5.11 -11.39
CA ARG A 6 -17.33 -4.78 -10.10
C ARG A 6 -17.05 -3.28 -9.94
N PRO A 7 -17.24 -2.69 -8.75
CA PRO A 7 -16.78 -1.32 -8.51
C PRO A 7 -15.26 -1.25 -8.59
N PHE A 8 -14.74 -0.16 -9.15
CA PHE A 8 -13.30 0.09 -9.12
C PHE A 8 -12.92 0.64 -7.75
N TRP A 9 -11.89 0.07 -7.14
CA TRP A 9 -11.20 0.71 -6.03
C TRP A 9 -10.63 2.05 -6.50
N ARG A 10 -10.85 3.10 -5.72
CA ARG A 10 -10.30 4.44 -5.97
C ARG A 10 -9.79 5.07 -4.70
N GLN A 11 -8.63 5.69 -4.77
CA GLN A 11 -8.03 6.43 -3.66
C GLN A 11 -7.33 7.67 -4.18
N THR A 12 -7.63 8.82 -3.58
CA THR A 12 -6.93 10.07 -3.88
C THR A 12 -5.77 10.25 -2.93
N HIS A 13 -4.58 10.50 -3.48
CA HIS A 13 -3.41 10.90 -2.72
C HIS A 13 -3.15 12.38 -2.94
N SER A 14 -2.95 13.09 -1.84
CA SER A 14 -2.61 14.51 -1.82
C SER A 14 -1.29 14.70 -1.10
N TRP A 15 -0.37 15.43 -1.73
CA TRP A 15 0.94 15.74 -1.18
C TRP A 15 1.08 17.24 -0.98
N PHE A 16 1.72 17.58 0.15
CA PHE A 16 2.25 18.90 0.45
C PHE A 16 3.77 18.77 0.50
N THR A 17 4.44 19.08 -0.60
CA THR A 17 5.90 18.95 -0.71
C THR A 17 6.54 20.30 -0.45
N ALA A 18 7.41 20.38 0.55
CA ALA A 18 8.29 21.52 0.76
C ALA A 18 9.62 21.29 0.02
N ASN A 19 10.30 22.36 -0.40
CA ASN A 19 11.63 22.35 -1.00
C ASN A 19 11.78 21.61 -2.34
N ARG A 20 12.87 21.93 -3.06
CA ARG A 20 13.17 21.37 -4.38
C ARG A 20 13.42 19.85 -4.38
N PRO A 21 14.20 19.27 -3.43
CA PRO A 21 14.42 17.83 -3.38
C PRO A 21 13.13 17.02 -3.27
N ALA A 22 12.23 17.36 -2.33
CA ALA A 22 11.00 16.59 -2.15
C ALA A 22 10.07 16.70 -3.37
N GLN A 23 9.97 17.89 -3.95
CA GLN A 23 9.23 18.10 -5.20
C GLN A 23 9.80 17.29 -6.36
N THR A 24 11.14 17.16 -6.44
CA THR A 24 11.82 16.40 -7.50
C THR A 24 11.58 14.91 -7.35
N SER A 25 11.70 14.36 -6.13
CA SER A 25 11.42 12.95 -5.85
C SER A 25 9.97 12.58 -6.19
N LEU A 26 9.00 13.44 -5.85
CA LEU A 26 7.61 13.21 -6.22
C LEU A 26 7.40 13.28 -7.74
N ARG A 27 8.04 14.22 -8.46
CA ARG A 27 7.98 14.25 -9.93
C ARG A 27 8.55 12.99 -10.56
N GLN A 28 9.66 12.48 -10.07
CA GLN A 28 10.27 11.25 -10.59
C GLN A 28 9.29 10.06 -10.48
N LEU A 29 8.57 9.95 -9.37
CA LEU A 29 7.50 8.95 -9.22
C LEU A 29 6.38 9.15 -10.25
N LEU A 30 5.86 10.37 -10.38
CA LEU A 30 4.77 10.64 -11.33
C LEU A 30 5.20 10.42 -12.80
N TRP A 31 6.45 10.73 -13.14
CA TRP A 31 7.01 10.44 -14.46
C TRP A 31 7.19 8.94 -14.68
N TYR A 32 7.61 8.20 -13.66
CA TYR A 32 7.70 6.75 -13.74
C TYR A 32 6.34 6.12 -14.05
N LEU A 33 5.25 6.63 -13.44
CA LEU A 33 3.88 6.16 -13.66
C LEU A 33 3.36 6.43 -15.07
N ARG A 34 3.84 7.50 -15.72
CA ARG A 34 3.39 7.93 -17.06
C ARG A 34 1.87 8.00 -17.17
N GLY A 35 1.21 8.58 -16.16
CA GLY A 35 -0.25 8.68 -16.13
C GLY A 35 -0.91 7.32 -15.92
N ARG A 36 -1.81 6.96 -16.84
CA ARG A 36 -2.56 5.70 -16.79
C ARG A 36 -1.76 4.48 -17.31
N GLN A 37 -0.48 4.62 -17.64
CA GLN A 37 0.26 3.56 -18.36
C GLN A 37 0.91 2.52 -17.46
N ARG A 38 1.28 2.85 -16.22
CA ARG A 38 1.97 1.92 -15.32
C ARG A 38 1.25 1.83 -13.97
N PRO A 39 0.97 0.61 -13.50
CA PRO A 39 0.45 0.42 -12.16
C PRO A 39 1.57 0.32 -11.12
N ILE A 40 1.22 0.66 -9.87
CA ILE A 40 2.03 0.41 -8.67
C ILE A 40 1.14 -0.13 -7.56
N TRP A 41 1.74 -0.79 -6.58
CA TRP A 41 1.01 -1.22 -5.38
C TRP A 41 0.79 -0.03 -4.44
N ILE A 42 -0.46 0.20 -4.06
CA ILE A 42 -0.86 1.31 -3.20
C ILE A 42 -1.51 0.77 -1.92
N PRO A 43 -0.99 1.12 -0.73
CA PRO A 43 -1.63 0.79 0.54
C PRO A 43 -2.99 1.49 0.68
N GLY A 44 -4.00 0.77 1.16
CA GLY A 44 -5.36 1.30 1.38
C GLY A 44 -5.49 2.37 2.48
N GLN A 45 -4.42 2.67 3.21
CA GLN A 45 -4.41 3.59 4.37
C GLN A 45 -5.41 3.21 5.48
N THR A 46 -5.82 1.94 5.52
CA THR A 46 -6.71 1.34 6.52
C THR A 46 -5.93 0.44 7.49
N LEU A 47 -6.50 0.19 8.67
CA LEU A 47 -5.98 -0.79 9.62
C LEU A 47 -6.64 -2.15 9.37
N ASP A 48 -6.26 -2.79 8.26
CA ASP A 48 -6.90 -4.05 7.84
C ASP A 48 -6.51 -5.24 8.73
N PHE A 49 -5.42 -5.11 9.48
CA PHE A 49 -4.94 -6.16 10.38
C PHE A 49 -4.58 -5.58 11.75
N SER A 50 -4.93 -6.32 12.80
CA SER A 50 -4.50 -6.03 14.17
C SER A 50 -3.44 -7.07 14.58
N PRO A 51 -2.14 -6.73 14.58
CA PRO A 51 -1.09 -7.67 14.99
C PRO A 51 -1.26 -8.03 16.46
N THR A 52 -1.13 -9.32 16.80
CA THR A 52 -1.22 -9.82 18.18
C THR A 52 0.14 -10.02 18.84
N GLY A 53 1.22 -9.81 18.09
CA GLY A 53 2.59 -9.92 18.58
C GLY A 53 3.59 -9.27 17.64
N ALA A 54 4.88 -9.45 17.95
CA ALA A 54 5.98 -8.99 17.10
C ALA A 54 6.00 -9.72 15.75
N VAL A 55 6.54 -9.06 14.72
CA VAL A 55 6.95 -9.74 13.48
C VAL A 55 8.39 -10.18 13.65
N ASN A 56 8.63 -11.48 13.47
CA ASN A 56 9.97 -12.06 13.54
C ASN A 56 10.15 -13.03 12.36
N GLY A 57 11.11 -12.71 11.50
CA GLY A 57 11.31 -13.42 10.24
C GLY A 57 10.19 -13.10 9.24
N ASN A 58 9.60 -14.16 8.70
CA ASN A 58 8.58 -14.10 7.66
C ASN A 58 7.19 -14.42 8.19
N VAL A 59 6.99 -14.32 9.51
CA VAL A 59 5.72 -14.70 10.15
C VAL A 59 5.12 -13.51 10.88
N LEU A 60 3.88 -13.22 10.56
CA LEU A 60 3.06 -12.18 11.18
C LEU A 60 1.83 -12.87 11.80
N THR A 61 1.59 -12.65 13.09
CA THR A 61 0.38 -13.15 13.75
C THR A 61 -0.58 -11.98 14.00
N VAL A 62 -1.83 -12.14 13.59
CA VAL A 62 -2.88 -11.13 13.62
C VAL A 62 -4.15 -11.71 14.26
N SER A 63 -5.03 -10.84 14.75
CA SER A 63 -6.41 -11.24 15.02
C SER A 63 -7.05 -11.71 13.72
N ASP A 64 -8.13 -12.50 13.83
CA ASP A 64 -8.89 -13.01 12.69
C ASP A 64 -9.05 -11.97 11.56
N ALA A 65 -8.42 -12.25 10.42
CA ALA A 65 -8.44 -11.44 9.21
C ALA A 65 -9.06 -12.22 8.03
N GLY A 66 -9.70 -13.37 8.30
CA GLY A 66 -10.45 -14.18 7.35
C GLY A 66 -9.60 -14.88 6.27
N PHE A 67 -8.27 -14.95 6.40
CA PHE A 67 -7.41 -15.62 5.41
C PHE A 67 -7.45 -17.15 5.49
N THR A 68 -7.70 -17.69 6.69
CA THR A 68 -7.82 -19.13 6.92
C THR A 68 -9.17 -19.67 6.44
N GLU A 69 -10.24 -18.88 6.54
CA GLU A 69 -11.58 -19.25 6.08
C GLU A 69 -11.77 -19.01 4.58
N LEU A 70 -11.43 -17.80 4.10
CA LEU A 70 -11.71 -17.40 2.72
C LEU A 70 -10.58 -17.77 1.74
N GLY A 71 -9.41 -18.13 2.27
CA GLY A 71 -8.20 -18.39 1.52
C GLY A 71 -7.51 -17.13 1.01
N ILE A 72 -6.28 -17.31 0.54
CA ILE A 72 -5.48 -16.27 -0.10
C ILE A 72 -5.93 -16.13 -1.56
N ARG A 73 -6.23 -14.91 -2.01
CA ARG A 73 -6.74 -14.63 -3.37
C ARG A 73 -5.92 -13.53 -4.05
N PRO A 74 -5.79 -13.57 -5.39
CA PRO A 74 -5.25 -12.43 -6.15
C PRO A 74 -5.98 -11.14 -5.79
N GLY A 75 -5.25 -10.03 -5.67
CA GLY A 75 -5.79 -8.74 -5.24
C GLY A 75 -6.14 -8.64 -3.74
N ARG A 76 -5.97 -9.69 -2.93
CA ARG A 76 -6.10 -9.66 -1.47
C ARG A 76 -5.04 -10.55 -0.82
N ARG A 77 -3.78 -10.16 -0.96
CA ARG A 77 -2.62 -10.86 -0.38
C ARG A 77 -1.40 -9.96 -0.19
N ASP A 78 -1.32 -8.86 -0.92
CA ASP A 78 -0.24 -7.89 -0.83
C ASP A 78 -0.55 -6.90 0.30
N ILE A 79 0.42 -6.67 1.18
CA ILE A 79 0.29 -5.83 2.38
C ILE A 79 1.46 -4.85 2.51
N CYS A 80 1.19 -3.73 3.15
CA CYS A 80 2.18 -2.76 3.60
C CYS A 80 2.17 -2.69 5.12
N ILE A 81 3.31 -3.03 5.74
CA ILE A 81 3.56 -2.86 7.17
C ILE A 81 4.31 -1.54 7.35
N LEU A 82 3.70 -0.59 8.06
CA LEU A 82 4.31 0.69 8.42
C LEU A 82 4.81 0.64 9.86
N LEU A 83 6.08 0.94 10.05
CA LEU A 83 6.69 1.09 11.36
C LEU A 83 6.70 2.55 11.83
N ALA A 84 6.87 2.76 13.14
CA ALA A 84 6.87 4.06 13.80
C ALA A 84 8.03 4.97 13.38
N ASP A 85 9.13 4.40 12.88
CA ASP A 85 10.28 5.12 12.30
C ASP A 85 10.03 5.56 10.84
N GLY A 86 8.88 5.21 10.26
CA GLY A 86 8.53 5.48 8.87
C GLY A 86 8.95 4.38 7.89
N THR A 87 9.65 3.33 8.34
CA THR A 87 10.02 2.18 7.51
C THR A 87 8.77 1.47 7.01
N ARG A 88 8.77 1.10 5.72
CA ARG A 88 7.67 0.37 5.08
C ARG A 88 8.17 -0.96 4.55
N TYR A 89 7.52 -2.05 4.95
CA TYR A 89 7.72 -3.36 4.36
C TYR A 89 6.53 -3.71 3.46
N TYR A 90 6.82 -3.93 2.19
CA TYR A 90 5.87 -4.46 1.22
C TYR A 90 6.05 -5.97 1.14
N ARG A 91 4.99 -6.72 1.40
CA ARG A 91 5.02 -8.17 1.53
C ARG A 91 3.80 -8.81 0.91
N ARG A 92 3.96 -10.01 0.38
CA ARG A 92 2.89 -10.88 -0.08
C ARG A 92 2.66 -12.00 0.92
N ILE A 93 1.41 -12.21 1.29
CA ILE A 93 0.98 -13.36 2.09
C ILE A 93 0.99 -14.60 1.18
N THR A 94 1.76 -15.61 1.56
CA THR A 94 1.95 -16.86 0.79
C THR A 94 1.25 -18.05 1.44
N ALA A 95 1.06 -18.03 2.76
CA ALA A 95 0.29 -19.02 3.49
C ALA A 95 -0.40 -18.40 4.71
N ALA A 96 -1.49 -19.02 5.15
CA ALA A 96 -2.22 -18.63 6.35
C ALA A 96 -2.61 -19.90 7.13
N SER A 97 -2.52 -19.84 8.46
CA SER A 97 -2.98 -20.92 9.34
C SER A 97 -3.55 -20.36 10.64
N LEU A 98 -4.50 -21.09 11.25
CA LEU A 98 -5.09 -20.72 12.53
C LEU A 98 -4.26 -21.33 13.66
N VAL A 99 -3.77 -20.50 14.58
CA VAL A 99 -2.97 -20.93 15.73
C VAL A 99 -3.51 -20.28 16.99
N ALA A 100 -4.05 -21.10 17.91
CA ALA A 100 -4.60 -20.64 19.18
C ALA A 100 -5.62 -19.47 19.06
N GLY A 101 -6.46 -19.50 18.02
CA GLY A 101 -7.49 -18.47 17.78
C GLY A 101 -7.00 -17.19 17.09
N ALA A 102 -5.73 -17.12 16.70
CA ALA A 102 -5.17 -16.03 15.89
C ALA A 102 -4.75 -16.54 14.51
N GLU A 103 -4.82 -15.69 13.50
CA GLU A 103 -4.33 -16.03 12.16
C GLU A 103 -2.83 -15.76 12.07
N ARG A 104 -2.09 -16.79 11.67
CA ARG A 104 -0.67 -16.73 11.38
C ARG A 104 -0.48 -16.64 9.87
N LEU A 105 0.06 -15.52 9.42
CA LEU A 105 0.35 -15.21 8.02
C LEU A 105 1.84 -15.41 7.75
N VAL A 106 2.16 -16.15 6.68
CA VAL A 106 3.51 -16.31 6.16
C VAL A 106 3.72 -15.29 5.04
N LEU A 107 4.80 -14.54 5.13
CA LEU A 107 5.16 -13.43 4.24
C LEU A 107 6.34 -13.81 3.35
N ASP A 108 6.38 -13.30 2.12
CA ASP A 108 7.54 -13.45 1.22
C ASP A 108 8.70 -12.50 1.58
N GLY A 109 9.77 -12.53 0.77
CA GLY A 109 10.89 -11.59 0.87
C GLY A 109 11.77 -11.76 2.11
N ASP A 110 12.54 -10.72 2.42
CA ASP A 110 13.50 -10.74 3.52
C ASP A 110 12.83 -10.74 4.90
N ALA A 111 13.51 -11.35 5.86
CA ALA A 111 13.11 -11.39 7.26
C ALA A 111 12.90 -9.99 7.85
N ILE A 112 11.80 -9.82 8.59
CA ILE A 112 11.48 -8.60 9.33
C ILE A 112 11.70 -8.87 10.82
N SER A 113 12.28 -7.90 11.53
CA SER A 113 12.36 -7.92 12.99
C SER A 113 11.79 -6.62 13.52
N ALA A 114 10.55 -6.67 14.02
CA ALA A 114 9.87 -5.51 14.57
C ALA A 114 8.97 -5.93 15.73
N GLY A 115 9.10 -5.25 16.87
CA GLY A 115 8.19 -5.39 18.00
C GLY A 115 6.79 -4.91 17.64
N GLN A 116 5.77 -5.50 18.25
CA GLN A 116 4.36 -5.14 18.00
C GLN A 116 4.10 -3.63 18.18
N HIS A 117 4.68 -3.04 19.23
CA HIS A 117 4.55 -1.60 19.54
C HIS A 117 5.19 -0.68 18.50
N GLN A 118 6.06 -1.20 17.63
CA GLN A 118 6.67 -0.44 16.54
C GLN A 118 5.78 -0.42 15.31
N ILE A 119 4.78 -1.31 15.21
CA ILE A 119 3.88 -1.40 14.06
C ILE A 119 2.80 -0.34 14.21
N VAL A 120 2.76 0.61 13.28
CA VAL A 120 1.76 1.68 13.23
C VAL A 120 0.50 1.19 12.53
N SER A 121 0.68 0.51 11.39
CA SER A 121 -0.44 0.03 10.58
C SER A 121 -0.01 -1.12 9.69
N ILE A 122 -0.95 -2.02 9.42
CA ILE A 122 -0.82 -3.02 8.37
C ILE A 122 -2.05 -2.87 7.48
N SER A 123 -1.82 -2.53 6.22
CA SER A 123 -2.88 -2.31 5.23
C SER A 123 -2.71 -3.28 4.07
N LEU A 124 -3.82 -3.76 3.52
CA LEU A 124 -3.87 -4.37 2.20
C LEU A 124 -3.44 -3.35 1.15
N MET A 125 -2.86 -3.86 0.08
CA MET A 125 -2.45 -3.09 -1.08
C MET A 125 -3.30 -3.42 -2.28
N THR A 126 -3.56 -2.41 -3.09
CA THR A 126 -4.22 -2.55 -4.38
C THR A 126 -3.24 -2.18 -5.48
N LEU A 127 -3.09 -3.03 -6.49
CA LEU A 127 -2.38 -2.68 -7.72
C LEU A 127 -3.23 -1.64 -8.45
N ALA A 128 -2.69 -0.43 -8.65
CA ALA A 128 -3.45 0.68 -9.17
C ALA A 128 -2.59 1.61 -10.03
N ARG A 129 -3.25 2.28 -10.98
CA ARG A 129 -2.63 3.30 -11.85
C ARG A 129 -3.32 4.65 -11.64
N GLN A 130 -2.70 5.74 -12.09
CA GLN A 130 -3.36 7.04 -12.05
C GLN A 130 -4.65 6.99 -12.88
N ASP A 131 -5.67 7.74 -12.47
CA ASP A 131 -6.94 7.83 -13.18
C ASP A 131 -6.94 8.90 -14.29
N ALA A 132 -5.84 9.66 -14.41
CA ALA A 132 -5.61 10.69 -15.40
C ALA A 132 -4.16 10.66 -15.94
N ASP A 133 -3.96 11.18 -17.15
CA ASP A 133 -2.65 11.27 -17.81
C ASP A 133 -1.92 12.58 -17.52
N SER A 134 -2.57 13.48 -16.79
CA SER A 134 -2.03 14.77 -16.36
C SER A 134 -2.26 14.96 -14.88
N VAL A 135 -1.26 15.54 -14.19
CA VAL A 135 -1.36 15.95 -12.78
C VAL A 135 -1.08 17.44 -12.70
N SER A 136 -1.95 18.17 -12.00
CA SER A 136 -1.76 19.59 -11.75
C SER A 136 -0.80 19.80 -10.57
N TRP A 137 0.14 20.71 -10.74
CA TRP A 137 1.15 21.06 -9.74
C TRP A 137 0.96 22.53 -9.35
N GLU A 138 0.46 22.78 -8.15
CA GLU A 138 0.22 24.13 -7.65
C GLU A 138 1.40 24.60 -6.80
N HIS A 139 2.03 25.70 -7.19
CA HIS A 139 3.06 26.36 -6.39
C HIS A 139 2.40 27.43 -5.50
N VAL A 140 2.38 27.20 -4.19
CA VAL A 140 1.74 28.09 -3.21
C VAL A 140 2.67 29.25 -2.83
N THR A 141 3.95 28.95 -2.69
CA THR A 141 5.04 29.92 -2.54
C THR A 141 6.08 29.69 -3.64
N ASP A 142 7.22 30.39 -3.60
CA ASP A 142 8.26 30.25 -4.62
C ASP A 142 8.79 28.81 -4.77
N ALA A 143 9.76 28.59 -5.66
CA ALA A 143 10.26 27.25 -5.95
C ALA A 143 11.01 26.57 -4.78
N ASP A 144 11.45 27.30 -3.77
CA ASP A 144 11.95 26.76 -2.50
C ASP A 144 10.84 26.51 -1.47
N GLY A 145 9.67 27.08 -1.76
CA GLY A 145 8.46 26.99 -0.98
C GLY A 145 7.69 25.68 -1.10
N VAL A 146 6.37 25.79 -0.92
CA VAL A 146 5.44 24.68 -0.81
C VAL A 146 4.70 24.49 -2.12
N ALA A 147 4.58 23.25 -2.54
CA ALA A 147 3.73 22.86 -3.65
C ALA A 147 2.66 21.84 -3.20
N ARG A 148 1.49 21.95 -3.82
CA ARG A 148 0.35 21.04 -3.63
C ARG A 148 0.14 20.24 -4.91
N VAL A 149 0.00 18.94 -4.73
CA VAL A 149 -0.18 17.98 -5.82
C VAL A 149 -1.17 16.93 -5.36
N ALA A 150 -2.09 16.53 -6.23
CA ALA A 150 -2.96 15.40 -5.96
C ALA A 150 -3.18 14.57 -7.21
N THR A 151 -3.34 13.26 -7.03
CA THR A 151 -3.75 12.35 -8.10
C THR A 151 -4.67 11.30 -7.50
N THR A 152 -5.65 10.86 -8.28
CA THR A 152 -6.47 9.72 -7.92
C THR A 152 -5.91 8.48 -8.60
N PHE A 153 -5.94 7.37 -7.87
CA PHE A 153 -5.58 6.06 -8.39
C PHE A 153 -6.83 5.22 -8.56
N THR A 154 -6.84 4.40 -9.60
CA THR A 154 -7.90 3.43 -9.89
C THR A 154 -7.29 2.04 -9.93
N GLY A 155 -7.88 1.10 -9.18
CA GLY A 155 -7.44 -0.28 -9.09
C GLY A 155 -7.48 -1.00 -10.45
N VAL A 156 -6.48 -1.84 -10.69
CA VAL A 156 -6.38 -2.76 -11.83
C VAL A 156 -6.41 -4.20 -11.33
N ARG A 157 -6.64 -5.15 -12.24
CA ARG A 157 -6.71 -6.57 -11.88
C ARG A 157 -5.29 -7.15 -11.81
N ASP A 158 -4.84 -7.47 -10.60
CA ASP A 158 -3.55 -8.15 -10.31
C ASP A 158 -3.36 -9.44 -11.12
N GLU A 159 -4.44 -10.15 -11.45
CA GLU A 159 -4.35 -11.43 -12.18
C GLU A 159 -4.13 -11.31 -13.70
N LEU A 160 -4.19 -10.09 -14.26
CA LEU A 160 -4.11 -9.84 -15.72
C LEU A 160 -2.87 -9.06 -16.16
N GLU A 161 -2.07 -8.57 -15.21
CA GLU A 161 -0.81 -7.83 -15.44
C GLU A 161 0.40 -8.73 -15.15
#